data_AF-A0A1G3A320-F1
#
_entry.id   AF-A0A1G3A320-F1
#
_cell.length_a   1.000
_cell.length_b   1.000
_cell.length_c   1.000
_cell.angle_alpha   90.00
_cell.angle_beta   90.00
_cell.angle_gamma   90.00
#
_symmetry.space_group_name_H-M   'P 1'
#
loop_
_entity.id
_entity.type
_entity.pdbx_description
1 polymer ?
#
loop_
_entity_poly.entity_id
_entity_poly.type
_entity_poly.pdbx_seq_one_letter_code
_entity_poly.pdbx_strand_id
1 'polypeptide(L)'
;MVVRSKNGKVILATGTGPSSRLAVNNAGNIGIGTTSPATSAMLDVSSTTGAILIPRMTTAQRNALTAANGMIVYNTSTNAFNFYENGAWATK
;
A
#
# COMPACT_ATOMS: atom_id res chain seq x y z
N MET A 1 -23.35 7.78 -4.08
CA MET A 1 -23.33 6.66 -3.11
C MET A 1 -22.30 6.99 -2.04
N VAL A 2 -22.67 6.95 -0.76
CA VAL A 2 -21.74 7.19 0.37
C VAL A 2 -21.86 6.02 1.33
N VAL A 3 -20.75 5.35 1.64
CA VAL A 3 -20.69 4.32 2.68
C VAL A 3 -20.21 4.97 3.96
N ARG A 4 -21.04 4.96 5.01
CA ARG A 4 -20.70 5.48 6.34
C ARG A 4 -20.83 4.35 7.36
N SER A 5 -19.83 4.18 8.21
CA SER A 5 -19.97 3.33 9.39
C SER A 5 -20.58 4.13 10.53
N LYS A 6 -21.60 3.57 11.21
CA LYS A 6 -22.23 4.24 12.36
C LYS A 6 -21.57 3.90 13.70
N ASN A 7 -20.87 2.77 13.83
CA ASN A 7 -20.40 2.24 15.12
C ASN A 7 -19.15 1.34 15.00
N GLY A 8 -18.30 1.52 13.99
CA GLY A 8 -17.09 0.70 13.90
C GLY A 8 -16.41 0.68 12.55
N LYS A 9 -15.75 -0.44 12.29
CA LYS A 9 -14.89 -0.66 11.14
C LYS A 9 -15.67 -0.87 9.84
N VAL A 10 -15.15 -0.38 8.72
CA VAL A 10 -15.62 -0.80 7.39
C VAL A 10 -14.84 -2.06 7.00
N ILE A 11 -15.55 -3.15 6.70
CA ILE A 11 -14.95 -4.44 6.32
C ILE A 11 -15.50 -4.86 4.96
N LEU A 12 -14.61 -5.22 4.05
CA LEU A 12 -14.95 -5.98 2.85
C LEU A 12 -14.45 -7.41 3.02
N ALA A 13 -15.38 -8.36 2.93
CA ALA A 13 -15.10 -9.79 2.98
C ALA A 13 -15.57 -10.43 1.68
N THR A 14 -14.80 -11.39 1.16
CA THR A 14 -15.17 -12.19 -0.01
C THR A 14 -15.07 -13.66 0.39
N GLY A 15 -16.21 -14.34 0.54
CA GLY A 15 -16.32 -15.74 0.95
C GLY A 15 -17.10 -15.94 2.24
N THR A 16 -17.38 -17.19 2.58
CA THR A 16 -18.15 -17.62 3.76
C THR A 16 -17.30 -17.77 5.03
N GLY A 17 -15.99 -17.47 4.97
CA GLY A 17 -15.05 -17.56 6.09
C GLY A 17 -14.80 -16.22 6.80
N PRO A 18 -14.22 -16.23 8.02
CA PRO A 18 -14.00 -15.03 8.84
C PRO A 18 -12.90 -14.08 8.31
N SER A 19 -12.20 -14.46 7.25
CA SER A 19 -11.06 -13.73 6.71
C SER A 19 -11.51 -12.43 6.02
N SER A 20 -11.40 -11.32 6.73
CA SER A 20 -11.55 -9.98 6.14
C SER A 20 -10.47 -9.74 5.09
N ARG A 21 -10.85 -9.21 3.92
CA ARG A 21 -9.88 -8.88 2.85
C ARG A 21 -9.36 -7.45 3.02
N LEU A 22 -10.26 -6.50 3.22
CA LEU A 22 -9.95 -5.09 3.46
C LEU A 22 -10.66 -4.58 4.70
N ALA A 23 -9.96 -3.74 5.45
CA ALA A 23 -10.31 -3.25 6.77
C ALA A 23 -10.00 -1.76 6.87
N VAL A 24 -10.96 -0.93 7.28
CA VAL A 24 -10.69 0.46 7.70
C VAL A 24 -11.19 0.66 9.11
N ASN A 25 -10.27 0.84 10.06
CA ASN A 25 -10.61 1.00 11.48
C ASN A 25 -11.10 2.43 11.79
N ASN A 26 -11.46 2.68 13.06
CA ASN A 26 -11.99 3.99 13.47
C ASN A 26 -10.95 5.14 13.42
N ALA A 27 -9.66 4.80 13.40
CA ALA A 27 -8.57 5.77 13.26
C ALA A 27 -8.19 6.02 11.78
N GLY A 28 -8.88 5.36 10.83
CA GLY A 28 -8.61 5.50 9.40
C GLY A 28 -7.49 4.61 8.87
N ASN A 29 -6.88 3.76 9.70
CA ASN A 29 -5.85 2.81 9.25
C ASN A 29 -6.47 1.75 8.34
N ILE A 30 -5.78 1.45 7.24
CA ILE A 30 -6.16 0.41 6.29
C ILE A 30 -5.40 -0.88 6.63
N GLY A 31 -6.14 -1.97 6.83
CA GLY A 31 -5.61 -3.32 6.95
C GLY A 31 -5.95 -4.15 5.71
N ILE A 32 -4.98 -4.89 5.18
CA ILE A 32 -5.18 -5.91 4.14
C ILE A 32 -4.76 -7.25 4.75
N GLY A 33 -5.69 -8.20 4.82
CA GLY A 33 -5.46 -9.50 5.48
C GLY A 33 -5.34 -9.43 7.02
N THR A 34 -5.49 -8.26 7.63
CA THR A 34 -5.61 -8.07 9.08
C THR A 34 -6.84 -7.23 9.41
N THR A 35 -7.45 -7.50 10.57
CA THR A 35 -8.52 -6.67 11.09
C THR A 35 -8.09 -5.60 12.08
N SER A 36 -6.86 -5.72 12.58
CA SER A 36 -6.27 -4.90 13.63
C SER A 36 -4.92 -4.39 13.10
N PRO A 37 -4.92 -3.44 12.15
CA PRO A 37 -3.68 -2.84 11.67
C PRO A 37 -2.92 -2.19 12.84
N ALA A 38 -1.59 -2.23 12.81
CA ALA A 38 -0.76 -1.55 13.79
C ALA A 38 -1.13 -0.06 13.87
N THR A 39 -1.20 0.49 15.09
CA THR A 39 -1.70 1.86 15.32
C THR A 39 -0.85 2.93 14.62
N SER A 40 0.43 2.66 14.43
CA SER A 40 1.38 3.55 13.72
C SER A 40 1.40 3.36 12.20
N ALA A 41 0.67 2.39 11.65
CA ALA A 41 0.67 2.09 10.20
C ALA A 41 -0.62 2.59 9.55
N MET A 42 -0.52 3.53 8.60
CA MET A 42 -1.68 3.93 7.80
C MET A 42 -2.13 2.81 6.84
N LEU A 43 -1.19 1.96 6.42
CA LEU A 43 -1.44 0.74 5.67
C LEU A 43 -0.67 -0.41 6.32
N ASP A 44 -1.38 -1.47 6.71
CA ASP A 44 -0.82 -2.71 7.26
C ASP A 44 -1.27 -3.89 6.40
N VAL A 45 -0.32 -4.68 5.91
CA VAL A 45 -0.56 -5.81 5.02
C VAL A 45 -0.03 -7.06 5.68
N SER A 46 -0.93 -7.96 6.05
CA SER A 46 -0.62 -9.26 6.66
C SER A 46 -0.95 -10.39 5.68
N SER A 47 0.05 -11.18 5.30
CA SER A 47 -0.10 -12.30 4.38
C SER A 47 0.98 -13.34 4.61
N THR A 48 0.66 -14.62 4.39
CA THR A 48 1.63 -15.73 4.36
C THR A 48 1.89 -16.27 2.95
N THR A 49 1.15 -15.77 1.96
CA THR A 49 1.16 -16.32 0.58
C THR A 49 1.44 -15.27 -0.49
N GLY A 50 1.61 -14.00 -0.12
CA GLY A 50 1.85 -12.91 -1.06
C GLY A 50 2.51 -11.70 -0.40
N ALA A 51 3.00 -10.80 -1.24
CA ALA A 51 3.68 -9.58 -0.84
C ALA A 51 3.08 -8.35 -1.55
N ILE A 52 3.52 -7.16 -1.14
CA ILE A 52 3.20 -5.92 -1.86
C ILE A 52 4.01 -5.88 -3.15
N LEU A 53 3.32 -5.82 -4.29
CA LEU A 53 3.95 -5.49 -5.57
C LEU A 53 3.91 -3.97 -5.76
N ILE A 54 5.06 -3.33 -5.54
CA ILE A 54 5.26 -1.90 -5.77
C ILE A 54 5.24 -1.61 -7.29
N PRO A 55 4.83 -0.41 -7.76
CA PRO A 55 4.85 -0.06 -9.17
C PRO A 55 6.19 -0.37 -9.84
N ARG A 56 6.13 -1.00 -11.01
CA ARG A 56 7.29 -1.39 -11.81
C ARG A 56 7.31 -0.63 -13.11
N MET A 57 8.45 -0.03 -13.46
CA MET A 57 8.55 0.80 -14.65
C MET A 57 10.01 0.95 -15.11
N THR A 58 10.22 1.42 -16.34
CA THR A 58 11.55 1.73 -16.86
C THR A 58 12.11 3.02 -16.27
N THR A 59 13.43 3.25 -16.42
CA THR A 59 14.07 4.51 -16.03
C THR A 59 13.41 5.73 -16.68
N ALA A 60 13.00 5.60 -17.95
CA ALA A 60 12.35 6.67 -18.70
C ALA A 60 10.94 6.98 -18.16
N GLN A 61 10.14 5.95 -17.87
CA GLN A 61 8.81 6.11 -17.28
C GLN A 61 8.87 6.75 -15.88
N ARG A 62 9.82 6.32 -15.04
CA ARG A 62 10.06 6.92 -13.71
C ARG A 62 10.46 8.40 -13.82
N ASN A 63 11.34 8.76 -14.76
CA ASN A 63 11.74 10.14 -14.99
C ASN A 63 10.59 11.05 -15.47
N ALA A 64 9.54 10.47 -16.08
CA ALA A 64 8.37 11.21 -16.52
C ALA A 64 7.36 11.50 -15.39
N LEU A 65 7.54 10.91 -14.19
CA LEU A 65 6.68 11.16 -13.05
C LEU A 65 6.91 12.57 -12.48
N THR A 66 5.84 13.24 -12.08
CA THR A 66 5.90 14.33 -11.10
C THR A 66 6.19 13.71 -9.73
N ALA A 67 7.47 13.47 -9.45
CA ALA A 67 7.89 12.73 -8.26
C ALA A 67 7.72 13.53 -6.97
N ALA A 68 7.42 12.84 -5.88
CA ALA A 68 7.31 13.40 -4.53
C ALA A 68 8.11 12.56 -3.54
N ASN A 69 8.67 13.21 -2.51
CA ASN A 69 9.50 12.52 -1.51
C ASN A 69 8.71 11.38 -0.84
N GLY A 70 9.35 10.21 -0.74
CA GLY A 70 8.76 8.99 -0.19
C GLY A 70 8.17 8.04 -1.23
N MET A 71 8.19 8.38 -2.52
CA MET A 71 7.82 7.42 -3.57
C MET A 71 8.82 6.25 -3.64
N ILE A 72 8.29 5.05 -3.86
CA ILE A 72 9.05 3.81 -4.04
C ILE A 72 8.60 3.18 -5.36
N VAL A 73 9.56 2.78 -6.21
CA VAL A 73 9.30 2.03 -7.44
C VAL A 73 10.34 0.94 -7.61
N TYR A 74 10.01 -0.12 -8.35
CA TYR A 74 11.01 -1.05 -8.87
C TYR A 74 11.32 -0.70 -10.33
N ASN A 75 12.57 -0.31 -10.59
CA ASN A 75 13.02 0.08 -11.92
C ASN A 75 13.44 -1.16 -12.73
N THR A 76 12.68 -1.48 -13.77
CA THR A 76 12.91 -2.66 -14.62
C THR A 76 14.03 -2.49 -15.63
N SER A 77 14.50 -1.26 -15.88
CA SER A 77 15.69 -1.02 -16.71
C SER A 77 16.98 -1.31 -15.94
N THR A 78 16.98 -1.13 -14.63
CA THR A 78 18.15 -1.31 -13.76
C THR A 78 18.01 -2.47 -12.78
N ASN A 79 16.86 -3.16 -12.78
CA ASN A 79 16.49 -4.25 -11.88
C ASN A 79 16.69 -3.92 -10.38
N ALA A 80 16.40 -2.67 -9.98
CA ALA A 80 16.65 -2.19 -8.62
C ALA A 80 15.49 -1.37 -8.08
N PHE A 81 15.38 -1.27 -6.76
CA PHE A 81 14.45 -0.33 -6.15
C PHE A 81 14.97 1.10 -6.30
N ASN A 82 14.06 2.02 -6.59
CA ASN A 82 14.35 3.44 -6.60
C ASN A 82 13.43 4.13 -5.59
N PHE A 83 14.03 5.02 -4.81
CA PHE A 83 13.36 5.82 -3.78
C PHE A 83 13.51 7.28 -4.17
N TYR A 84 12.42 8.03 -4.18
CA TYR A 84 12.51 9.48 -4.35
C TYR A 84 12.72 10.13 -2.99
N GLU A 85 13.93 10.59 -2.74
CA GLU A 85 14.34 11.21 -1.48
C GLU A 85 15.13 12.50 -1.76
N ASN A 86 14.90 13.53 -0.95
CA ASN A 86 15.55 14.83 -1.09
C ASN A 86 15.46 15.45 -2.51
N GLY A 87 14.31 15.29 -3.18
CA GLY A 87 14.10 15.84 -4.53
C GLY A 87 14.81 15.10 -5.66
N ALA A 88 15.37 13.92 -5.40
CA ALA A 88 16.05 13.10 -6.40
C ALA A 88 15.75 11.62 -6.22
N TRP A 89 15.97 10.85 -7.28
CA TRP A 89 15.88 9.39 -7.20
C TRP A 89 17.21 8.81 -6.75
N ALA A 90 17.16 8.02 -5.68
CA ALA A 90 18.26 7.19 -5.20
C ALA A 90 17.99 5.72 -5.54
N THR A 91 19.05 4.99 -5.88
CA THR A 91 19.00 3.53 -6.07
C THR A 91 19.50 2.86 -4.81
N LYS A 92 18.76 1.88 -4.30
CA LYS A 92 19.18 1.01 -3.19
C LYS A 92 18.84 -0.44 -3.50
#